data_AF-A0A4R9LRT1-F1
#
_entry.id   AF-A0A4R9LRT1-F1
#
_cell.length_a   1.000
_cell.length_b   1.000
_cell.length_c   1.000
_cell.angle_alpha   90.00
_cell.angle_beta   90.00
_cell.angle_gamma   90.00
#
_symmetry.space_group_name_H-M   'P 1'
#
loop_
_entity.id
_entity.type
_entity.pdbx_description
1 polymer ?
#
loop_
_entity_poly.entity_id
_entity_poly.type
_entity_poly.pdbx_seq_one_letter_code
_entity_poly.pdbx_strand_id
1 'polypeptide(L)'
;MNQVCVSQTETRLELFTKESKLVCVLKEGMVFKDDKGNSYSFLKSVGVDLCPKRTRMKNTPFSIYFDSLSPEAKSFDLIENKNAKHAHKPWTFEKVDVSECKWN
;
A
#
# COMPACT_ATOMS: atom_id res chain seq x y z
N MET A 1 8.74 -3.71 11.17
CA MET A 1 8.36 -4.87 10.34
C MET A 1 7.16 -4.43 9.54
N ASN A 2 7.16 -4.65 8.23
CA ASN A 2 5.97 -4.46 7.41
C ASN A 2 5.15 -5.74 7.53
N GLN A 3 3.87 -5.64 7.87
CA GLN A 3 3.00 -6.80 8.06
C GLN A 3 1.85 -6.75 7.05
N VAL A 4 1.59 -7.87 6.39
CA VAL A 4 0.44 -8.02 5.49
C VAL A 4 -0.59 -8.92 6.16
N CYS A 5 -1.85 -8.50 6.14
CA CYS A 5 -2.99 -9.28 6.59
C CYS A 5 -4.04 -9.26 5.47
N VAL A 6 -4.61 -10.42 5.14
CA VAL A 6 -5.64 -10.53 4.10
C VAL A 6 -6.95 -11.04 4.71
N SER A 7 -8.06 -10.44 4.29
CA SER A 7 -9.43 -10.85 4.63
C SER A 7 -10.21 -11.08 3.35
N GLN A 8 -11.44 -11.62 3.44
CA GLN A 8 -12.31 -11.82 2.28
C GLN A 8 -12.61 -10.53 1.49
N THR A 9 -12.57 -9.36 2.13
CA THR A 9 -13.01 -8.10 1.55
C THR A 9 -11.88 -7.13 1.24
N GLU A 10 -10.79 -7.17 2.01
CA GLU A 10 -9.67 -6.24 1.88
C GLU A 10 -8.33 -6.86 2.30
N THR A 11 -7.25 -6.37 1.71
CA THR A 11 -5.88 -6.61 2.16
C THR A 11 -5.37 -5.38 2.90
N ARG A 12 -4.78 -5.58 4.08
CA ARG A 12 -4.15 -4.56 4.92
C ARG A 12 -2.64 -4.73 4.90
N LEU A 13 -1.93 -3.64 4.61
CA LEU A 13 -0.47 -3.56 4.71
C LEU A 13 -0.07 -2.50 5.74
N GLU A 14 0.66 -2.92 6.76
CA GLU A 14 1.28 -2.03 7.75
C GLU A 14 2.62 -1.51 7.23
N LEU A 15 2.78 -0.19 7.26
CA LEU A 15 3.94 0.52 6.73
C LEU A 15 4.52 1.47 7.77
N PHE A 16 5.84 1.63 7.68
CA PHE A 16 6.57 2.65 8.39
C PHE A 16 7.65 3.22 7.47
N THR A 17 7.67 4.54 7.28
CA THR A 17 8.68 5.19 6.43
C THR A 17 9.51 6.20 7.22
N LYS A 18 10.82 6.16 7.01
CA LYS A 18 11.77 7.19 7.50
C LYS A 18 11.89 8.37 6.52
N GLU A 19 11.37 8.19 5.30
CA GLU A 19 11.37 9.22 4.27
C GLU A 19 10.23 10.22 4.46
N SER A 20 10.45 11.45 4.01
CA SER A 20 9.44 12.50 4.11
C SER A 20 8.53 12.51 2.89
N LYS A 21 7.49 11.69 2.94
CA LYS A 21 6.46 11.57 1.90
C LYS A 21 5.16 12.27 2.30
N LEU A 22 4.52 12.96 1.35
CA LEU A 22 3.22 13.60 1.57
C LEU A 22 2.11 12.54 1.56
N VAL A 23 1.17 12.61 2.49
CA VAL A 23 0.08 11.60 2.56
C VAL A 23 -0.78 11.58 1.29
N CYS A 24 -0.87 12.71 0.58
CA CYS A 24 -1.66 12.83 -0.65
C CYS A 24 -1.27 11.83 -1.74
N VAL A 25 -0.02 11.34 -1.77
CA VAL A 25 0.42 10.34 -2.76
C VAL A 25 -0.40 9.06 -2.73
N LEU A 26 -0.90 8.67 -1.54
CA LEU A 26 -1.74 7.47 -1.38
C LEU A 26 -3.04 7.56 -2.20
N LYS A 27 -3.62 8.76 -2.31
CA LYS A 27 -4.86 9.01 -3.06
C LYS A 27 -4.61 9.27 -4.55
N GLU A 28 -3.43 9.77 -4.90
CA GLU A 28 -3.09 10.15 -6.28
C GLU A 28 -2.71 8.96 -7.16
N GLY A 29 -2.55 7.78 -6.55
CA GLY A 29 -2.47 6.51 -7.26
C GLY A 29 -1.42 5.61 -6.63
N MET A 30 -1.89 4.46 -6.16
CA MET A 30 -1.07 3.31 -5.81
C MET A 30 -1.51 2.16 -6.71
N VAL A 31 -0.55 1.48 -7.31
CA VAL A 31 -0.78 0.27 -8.08
C VAL A 31 -0.39 -0.90 -7.20
N PHE A 32 -1.35 -1.80 -7.01
CA PHE A 32 -1.15 -3.09 -6.36
C PHE A 32 -1.34 -4.15 -7.43
N LYS A 33 -0.32 -4.98 -7.67
CA LYS A 33 -0.39 -6.02 -8.71
C LYS A 33 0.17 -7.33 -8.19
N ASP A 34 -0.55 -8.44 -8.33
CA ASP A 34 -0.04 -9.73 -7.90
C ASP A 34 0.87 -10.41 -8.95
N ASP A 35 1.49 -11.53 -8.55
CA ASP A 35 2.33 -12.36 -9.41
C ASP A 35 1.58 -13.03 -10.57
N LYS A 36 0.24 -13.02 -10.54
CA LYS A 36 -0.63 -13.54 -11.61
C LYS A 36 -1.05 -12.45 -12.60
N GLY A 37 -0.75 -11.20 -12.31
CA GLY A 37 -1.05 -10.05 -13.14
C GLY A 37 -2.36 -9.34 -12.81
N ASN A 38 -3.08 -9.75 -11.76
CA ASN A 38 -4.28 -9.07 -11.31
C ASN A 38 -3.90 -7.74 -10.65
N SER A 39 -4.71 -6.70 -10.88
CA SER A 39 -4.52 -5.38 -10.30
C SER A 39 -5.61 -5.09 -9.27
N TYR A 40 -5.23 -4.42 -8.19
CA TYR A 40 -6.10 -4.15 -7.04
C TYR A 40 -6.12 -2.65 -6.75
N SER A 41 -7.27 -2.14 -6.30
CA SER A 41 -7.51 -0.72 -6.07
C SER A 41 -7.23 -0.33 -4.63
N PHE A 42 -6.70 0.88 -4.42
CA PHE A 42 -6.61 1.49 -3.10
C PHE A 42 -8.01 1.77 -2.53
N LEU A 43 -8.24 1.39 -1.28
CA LEU A 43 -9.51 1.60 -0.58
C LEU A 43 -9.41 2.75 0.44
N LYS A 44 -8.49 2.64 1.41
CA LYS A 44 -8.37 3.58 2.54
C LYS A 44 -7.00 3.51 3.21
N SER A 45 -6.71 4.48 4.07
CA SER A 45 -5.56 4.45 4.99
C SER A 45 -6.01 4.71 6.43
N VAL A 46 -5.27 4.14 7.40
CA VAL A 46 -5.47 4.35 8.83
C VAL A 46 -4.14 4.78 9.46
N GLY A 47 -4.19 5.69 10.44
CA GLY A 47 -3.00 6.27 11.09
C GLY A 47 -2.43 7.49 10.36
N VAL A 48 -2.84 7.71 9.11
CA VAL A 48 -2.58 8.92 8.34
C VAL A 48 -3.87 9.36 7.64
N ASP A 49 -4.28 10.61 7.89
CA ASP A 49 -5.45 11.19 7.26
C ASP A 49 -5.23 11.40 5.76
N LEU A 50 -6.25 11.11 4.97
CA LEU A 50 -6.18 11.25 3.52
C LEU A 50 -6.07 12.73 3.12
N CYS A 51 -4.85 13.15 2.80
CA CYS A 51 -4.51 14.43 2.18
C CYS A 51 -4.95 15.72 2.91
N PRO A 52 -4.70 15.90 4.23
CA PRO A 52 -4.60 17.24 4.79
C PRO A 52 -3.40 17.96 4.16
N LYS A 53 -3.57 19.24 3.82
CA LYS A 53 -2.51 20.05 3.20
C LYS A 53 -1.23 19.93 4.04
N ARG A 54 -0.14 19.47 3.40
CA ARG A 54 1.24 19.40 3.94
C ARG A 54 1.52 18.31 4.99
N THR A 55 0.58 17.41 5.29
CA THR A 55 0.84 16.29 6.21
C THR A 55 1.79 15.27 5.60
N ARG A 56 2.73 14.77 6.40
CA ARG A 56 3.79 13.84 6.00
C ARG A 56 3.71 12.55 6.79
N MET A 57 4.12 11.44 6.18
CA MET A 57 4.09 10.09 6.79
C MET A 57 5.39 9.72 7.53
N LYS A 58 6.34 10.64 7.64
CA LYS A 58 7.67 10.37 8.19
C LYS A 58 7.59 9.98 9.66
N ASN A 59 8.21 8.85 10.01
CA ASN A 59 8.27 8.32 11.37
C ASN A 59 6.89 8.04 11.99
N THR A 60 5.86 7.89 11.17
CA THR A 60 4.50 7.58 11.62
C THR A 60 4.12 6.20 11.09
N PRO A 61 3.79 5.22 11.95
CA PRO A 61 3.19 3.97 11.51
C PRO A 61 1.82 4.21 10.90
N PHE A 62 1.53 3.57 9.78
CA PHE A 62 0.21 3.64 9.15
C PHE A 62 -0.14 2.33 8.47
N SER A 63 -1.42 2.15 8.14
CA SER A 63 -1.87 1.03 7.33
C SER A 63 -2.53 1.52 6.06
N ILE A 64 -2.28 0.83 4.96
CA ILE A 64 -3.03 0.99 3.72
C ILE A 64 -3.90 -0.24 3.49
N TYR A 65 -5.06 -0.02 2.90
CA TYR A 65 -6.02 -1.05 2.55
C TYR A 65 -6.29 -1.00 1.06
N PHE A 66 -6.32 -2.15 0.43
CA PHE A 66 -6.64 -2.33 -0.98
C PHE A 66 -7.54 -3.55 -1.15
N ASP A 67 -8.11 -3.74 -2.35
CA ASP A 67 -8.96 -4.90 -2.65
C ASP A 67 -8.30 -6.21 -2.21
N SER A 68 -9.09 -7.18 -1.74
CA SER A 68 -8.57 -8.48 -1.32
C SER A 68 -7.74 -9.11 -2.43
N LEU A 69 -6.49 -9.45 -2.11
CA LEU A 69 -5.64 -10.27 -2.97
C LEU A 69 -6.32 -11.61 -3.29
N SER A 70 -6.00 -12.15 -4.47
CA SER A 70 -6.37 -13.52 -4.84
C SER A 70 -5.80 -14.51 -3.80
N PRO A 71 -6.58 -15.50 -3.34
CA PRO A 71 -6.10 -16.53 -2.41
C PRO A 71 -4.97 -17.39 -2.98
N GLU A 72 -4.79 -17.35 -4.31
CA GLU A 72 -3.74 -18.08 -4.99
C GLU A 72 -2.49 -17.22 -5.25
N ALA A 73 -2.52 -15.93 -4.93
CA ALA A 73 -1.38 -15.03 -5.09
C ALA A 73 -0.28 -15.39 -4.07
N LYS A 74 0.97 -15.36 -4.51
CA LYS A 74 2.14 -15.59 -3.65
C LYS A 74 2.83 -14.31 -3.27
N SER A 75 2.70 -13.29 -4.11
CA SER A 75 3.29 -11.98 -3.84
C SER A 75 2.54 -10.86 -4.55
N PHE A 76 2.77 -9.63 -4.14
CA PHE A 76 2.32 -8.45 -4.87
C PHE A 76 3.38 -7.35 -4.93
N ASP A 77 3.28 -6.52 -5.96
CA ASP A 77 4.02 -5.28 -6.11
C ASP A 77 3.18 -4.11 -5.58
N LEU A 78 3.82 -3.20 -4.84
CA LEU A 78 3.29 -1.92 -4.41
C LEU A 78 4.06 -0.80 -5.11
N ILE A 79 3.42 -0.11 -6.04
CA ILE A 79 4.06 0.92 -6.86
C ILE A 79 3.29 2.23 -6.74
N GLU A 80 3.94 3.27 -6.26
CA GLU A 80 3.39 4.64 -6.29
C GLU A 80 3.35 5.12 -7.75
N ASN A 81 2.21 5.70 -8.16
CA ASN A 81 2.07 6.25 -9.50
C ASN A 81 3.09 7.38 -9.72
N LYS A 82 4.08 7.14 -10.58
CA LYS A 82 5.13 8.13 -10.89
C LYS A 82 4.62 9.44 -11.48
N ASN A 83 3.39 9.44 -12.01
CA ASN A 83 2.74 10.62 -12.58
C ASN A 83 1.87 11.37 -11.54
N ALA A 84 1.78 10.88 -10.31
CA ALA A 84 1.06 11.57 -9.24
C ALA A 84 1.74 12.91 -8.92
N LYS A 85 0.93 13.94 -8.68
CA LYS A 85 1.38 15.33 -8.47
C LYS A 85 2.39 15.46 -7.33
N HIS A 86 2.22 14.68 -6.26
CA HIS A 86 3.07 14.74 -5.08
C HIS A 86 4.08 13.58 -5.01
N ALA A 87 4.17 12.73 -6.05
CA ALA A 87 5.13 11.64 -6.09
C ALA A 87 6.55 12.16 -6.33
N HIS A 88 7.29 12.34 -5.24
CA HIS A 88 8.72 12.60 -5.27
C HIS A 88 9.44 11.33 -4.81
N LYS A 89 10.23 10.72 -5.70
CA LYS A 89 10.85 9.40 -5.52
C LYS A 89 9.80 8.31 -5.22
N PRO A 90 9.07 7.84 -6.25
CA PRO A 90 8.00 6.86 -6.08
C PRO A 90 8.43 5.65 -5.27
N TRP A 91 7.54 5.17 -4.40
CA TRP A 91 7.78 3.90 -3.73
C TRP A 91 7.61 2.77 -4.71
N THR A 92 8.52 1.81 -4.62
CA THR A 92 8.42 0.54 -5.32
C THR A 92 8.81 -0.54 -4.32
N PHE A 93 7.85 -1.37 -3.95
CA PHE A 93 8.12 -2.63 -3.27
C PHE A 93 7.70 -3.73 -4.22
N GLU A 94 8.67 -4.52 -4.67
CA GLU A 94 8.41 -5.62 -5.61
C GLU A 94 8.38 -6.93 -4.84
N LYS A 95 7.52 -7.84 -5.27
CA LYS A 95 7.41 -9.21 -4.74
C LYS A 95 7.27 -9.26 -3.22
N VAL A 96 6.40 -8.41 -2.67
CA VAL A 96 6.01 -8.50 -1.26
C VAL A 96 5.35 -9.85 -1.04
N ASP A 97 6.05 -10.73 -0.32
CA ASP A 97 5.61 -12.10 -0.05
C ASP A 97 4.36 -12.09 0.84
N VAL A 98 3.33 -12.83 0.42
CA VAL A 98 2.08 -12.99 1.16
C VAL A 98 1.80 -14.46 1.51
N SER A 99 2.76 -15.35 1.28
CA SER A 99 2.62 -16.79 1.57
C SER A 99 2.39 -17.09 3.05
N GLU A 100 2.90 -16.25 3.95
CA GLU A 100 2.70 -16.35 5.40
C GLU A 100 1.45 -15.59 5.90
N CYS A 101 0.68 -14.96 5.01
CA CYS A 101 -0.56 -14.30 5.40
C CYS A 101 -1.59 -15.34 5.84
N LYS A 102 -2.16 -15.15 7.03
CA LYS A 102 -3.32 -15.94 7.47
C LYS A 102 -4.56 -15.40 6.81
N TRP A 103 -5.11 -16.17 5.88
CA TRP A 103 -6.44 -15.99 5.31
C TRP A 103 -7.46 -16.43 6.37
N ASN A 104 -8.00 -15.47 7.12
CA ASN A 104 -9.10 -15.75 8.04
C ASN A 104 -10.45 -15.59 7.34
#